data_AF-A0A1V5UBK4-F1
#
_entry.id   AF-A0A1V5UBK4-F1
#
_cell.length_a   1.000
_cell.length_b   1.000
_cell.length_c   1.000
_cell.angle_alpha   90.00
_cell.angle_beta   90.00
_cell.angle_gamma   90.00
#
_symmetry.space_group_name_H-M   'P 1'
#
loop_
_entity.id
_entity.type
_entity.pdbx_description
1 polymer ?
#
loop_
_entity_poly.entity_id
_entity_poly.type
_entity_poly.pdbx_seq_one_letter_code
_entity_poly.pdbx_strand_id
1 'polypeptide(L)'
;MEKFNLNNYIKRMAGLVTSPETALREAVEEEAKLDAAASLVISNIINAAITAMWVIYWNFKQSLVQLSMIKYVFKSVISTNLTFALCVAGYFYIGRALGGGGTPMNVFVSFGMVSVLTTAVSTVGNFASWLSFPATIINVAIGYVACREAHKFSEPKQVIITAVAASIAISAANYVLSFLI
;
A
#
# COMPACT_ATOMS: atom_id res chain seq x y z
N MET A 1 18.11 -5.23 -19.69
CA MET A 1 17.22 -4.42 -18.84
C MET A 1 15.81 -4.68 -19.30
N GLU A 2 14.94 -5.20 -18.43
CA GLU A 2 13.50 -5.21 -18.74
C GLU A 2 13.01 -3.78 -18.96
N LYS A 3 12.24 -3.58 -20.03
CA LYS A 3 11.62 -2.30 -20.33
C LYS A 3 10.21 -2.32 -19.75
N PHE A 4 9.81 -1.26 -19.05
CA PHE A 4 8.43 -1.08 -18.62
C PHE A 4 7.50 -1.19 -19.83
N ASN A 5 6.47 -2.03 -19.72
CA ASN A 5 5.48 -2.23 -20.76
C ASN A 5 4.10 -1.82 -20.22
N LEU A 6 3.60 -0.68 -20.72
CA LEU A 6 2.33 -0.11 -20.29
C LEU A 6 1.14 -1.07 -20.47
N ASN A 7 1.12 -1.87 -21.54
CA ASN A 7 0.04 -2.82 -21.79
C ASN A 7 0.04 -3.95 -20.75
N ASN A 8 1.23 -4.46 -20.39
CA ASN A 8 1.37 -5.47 -19.34
C ASN A 8 0.96 -4.90 -17.99
N TYR A 9 1.40 -3.68 -17.68
CA TYR A 9 1.01 -2.98 -16.46
C TYR A 9 -0.51 -2.83 -16.35
N ILE A 10 -1.18 -2.29 -17.38
CA ILE A 10 -2.64 -2.11 -17.41
C ILE A 10 -3.35 -3.46 -17.25
N LYS A 11 -2.91 -4.50 -17.97
CA LYS A 11 -3.48 -5.84 -17.88
C LYS A 11 -3.39 -6.40 -16.45
N ARG A 12 -2.24 -6.25 -15.79
CA ARG A 12 -2.03 -6.67 -14.39
C ARG A 12 -2.89 -5.87 -13.43
N MET A 13 -2.98 -4.55 -13.60
CA MET A 13 -3.82 -3.70 -12.77
C MET A 13 -5.31 -4.06 -12.90
N ALA A 14 -5.79 -4.35 -14.11
CA ALA A 14 -7.14 -4.86 -14.31
C ALA A 14 -7.33 -6.27 -13.69
N GLY A 15 -6.31 -7.13 -13.82
CA GLY A 15 -6.27 -8.44 -13.19
C GLY A 15 -6.33 -8.38 -11.66
N LEU A 16 -5.73 -7.37 -11.03
CA LEU A 16 -5.81 -7.20 -9.58
C LEU A 16 -7.23 -6.91 -9.08
N VAL A 17 -8.12 -6.38 -9.93
CA VAL A 17 -9.52 -6.13 -9.57
C VAL A 17 -10.35 -7.41 -9.70
N THR A 18 -10.05 -8.25 -10.69
CA THR A 18 -10.86 -9.44 -11.02
C THR A 18 -10.35 -10.73 -10.37
N SER A 19 -9.03 -10.92 -10.32
CA SER A 19 -8.36 -12.08 -9.72
C SER A 19 -7.01 -11.65 -9.10
N PRO A 20 -7.03 -11.07 -7.89
CA PRO A 20 -5.83 -10.56 -7.24
C PRO A 20 -4.74 -11.62 -7.04
N GLU A 21 -5.13 -12.86 -6.72
CA GLU A 21 -4.18 -13.97 -6.51
C GLU A 21 -3.38 -14.27 -7.77
N THR A 22 -4.07 -14.47 -8.90
CA THR A 22 -3.44 -14.80 -10.19
C THR A 22 -2.55 -13.67 -10.67
N ALA A 23 -3.05 -12.43 -10.64
CA ALA A 23 -2.30 -11.27 -11.11
C ALA A 23 -1.03 -11.01 -10.28
N LEU A 24 -1.10 -11.21 -8.95
CA LEU A 24 0.07 -11.06 -8.08
C LEU A 24 1.08 -12.20 -8.26
N ARG A 25 0.60 -13.43 -8.45
CA ARG A 25 1.48 -14.57 -8.72
C ARG A 25 2.27 -14.37 -10.01
N GLU A 26 1.59 -14.02 -11.10
CA GLU A 26 2.24 -13.70 -12.38
C GLU A 26 3.25 -12.56 -12.24
N ALA A 27 2.88 -11.48 -11.53
CA ALA A 27 3.79 -10.35 -11.30
C ALA A 27 5.04 -10.76 -10.50
N VAL A 28 4.90 -11.64 -9.51
CA VAL A 28 6.02 -12.15 -8.71
C VAL A 28 6.90 -13.10 -9.51
N GLU A 29 6.31 -14.01 -10.28
CA GLU A 29 7.05 -14.96 -11.13
C GLU A 29 7.82 -14.27 -12.25
N GLU A 30 7.27 -13.20 -12.81
CA GLU A 30 7.94 -12.36 -13.82
C GLU A 30 8.82 -11.27 -13.20
N GLU A 31 8.99 -11.23 -11.87
CA GLU A 31 9.74 -10.19 -11.15
C GLU A 31 9.40 -8.75 -11.60
N ALA A 32 8.12 -8.39 -11.68
CA ALA A 32 7.63 -7.13 -12.26
C ALA A 32 7.95 -5.85 -11.44
N LYS A 33 9.23 -5.56 -11.19
CA LYS A 33 9.71 -4.47 -10.31
C LYS A 33 9.33 -3.08 -10.82
N LEU A 34 9.37 -2.88 -12.14
CA LEU A 34 9.03 -1.61 -12.76
C LEU A 34 7.53 -1.31 -12.64
N ASP A 35 6.70 -2.34 -12.73
CA ASP A 35 5.25 -2.22 -12.54
C ASP A 35 4.93 -1.86 -11.09
N ALA A 36 5.56 -2.54 -10.13
CA ALA A 36 5.44 -2.24 -8.71
C ALA A 36 5.90 -0.82 -8.36
N ALA A 37 7.01 -0.36 -8.95
CA ALA A 37 7.47 1.03 -8.79
C ALA A 37 6.49 2.03 -9.40
N ALA A 38 5.95 1.75 -10.60
CA ALA A 38 4.94 2.57 -11.25
C ALA A 38 3.67 2.66 -10.40
N SER A 39 3.22 1.56 -9.81
CA SER A 39 2.10 1.54 -8.86
C SER A 39 2.35 2.42 -7.63
N LEU A 40 3.55 2.39 -7.06
CA LEU A 40 3.90 3.26 -5.92
C LEU A 40 3.89 4.75 -6.32
N VAL A 41 4.41 5.09 -7.50
CA VAL A 41 4.38 6.46 -8.03
C VAL A 41 2.93 6.93 -8.22
N ILE A 42 2.08 6.10 -8.83
CA ILE A 42 0.67 6.42 -9.04
C ILE A 42 -0.07 6.57 -7.71
N SER A 43 0.20 5.71 -6.73
CA SER A 43 -0.35 5.84 -5.37
C SER A 43 0.01 7.17 -4.72
N ASN A 44 1.26 7.61 -4.84
CA ASN A 44 1.70 8.90 -4.33
C ASN A 44 0.99 10.08 -5.05
N ILE A 45 0.81 9.99 -6.37
CA ILE A 45 0.08 11.01 -7.14
C ILE A 45 -1.37 11.10 -6.66
N ILE A 46 -2.06 9.97 -6.49
CA ILE A 46 -3.44 9.91 -6.00
C ILE A 46 -3.52 10.52 -4.59
N ASN A 47 -2.63 10.13 -3.69
CA ASN A 47 -2.64 10.63 -2.32
C ASN A 47 -2.36 12.14 -2.24
N ALA A 48 -1.39 12.64 -3.04
CA ALA A 48 -1.07 14.06 -3.13
C ALA A 48 -2.25 14.87 -3.66
N ALA A 49 -2.89 14.43 -4.75
CA ALA A 49 -4.03 15.10 -5.36
C ALA A 49 -5.20 15.20 -4.38
N ILE A 50 -5.51 14.12 -3.67
CA ILE A 50 -6.60 14.10 -2.70
C ILE A 50 -6.29 14.96 -1.48
N THR A 51 -5.05 14.89 -0.96
CA THR A 51 -4.61 15.76 0.13
C THR A 51 -4.77 17.24 -0.24
N ALA A 52 -4.36 17.61 -1.46
CA ALA A 52 -4.52 18.97 -1.96
C ALA A 52 -6.00 19.39 -2.04
N MET A 53 -6.87 18.53 -2.58
CA MET A 53 -8.31 18.77 -2.61
C MET A 53 -8.90 19.00 -1.21
N TRP A 54 -8.50 18.19 -0.24
CA TRP A 54 -8.98 18.31 1.14
C TRP A 54 -8.50 19.61 1.79
N VAL A 55 -7.24 20.00 1.59
CA VAL A 55 -6.72 21.28 2.09
C VAL A 55 -7.45 22.47 1.46
N ILE A 56 -7.73 22.43 0.16
CA ILE A 56 -8.51 23.47 -0.53
C ILE A 56 -9.92 23.56 0.07
N TYR A 57 -10.59 22.41 0.24
CA TYR A 57 -11.92 22.35 0.83
C TYR A 57 -11.94 22.92 2.25
N TRP A 58 -10.96 22.54 3.09
CA TRP A 58 -10.83 23.05 4.45
C TRP A 58 -10.63 24.56 4.48
N ASN A 59 -9.66 25.08 3.70
CA ASN A 59 -9.37 26.51 3.61
C ASN A 59 -10.58 27.32 3.09
N PHE A 60 -11.41 26.72 2.22
CA PHE A 60 -12.64 27.33 1.76
C PHE A 60 -13.73 27.37 2.85
N LYS A 61 -13.83 26.32 3.68
CA LYS A 61 -14.85 26.20 4.74
C LYS A 61 -14.49 26.92 6.04
N GLN A 62 -13.21 26.98 6.40
CA GLN A 62 -12.71 27.50 7.66
C GLN A 62 -11.79 28.70 7.40
N SER A 63 -12.33 29.92 7.50
CA SER A 63 -11.60 31.15 7.19
C SER A 63 -10.58 31.58 8.25
N LEU A 64 -10.67 31.06 9.47
CA LEU A 64 -9.85 31.47 10.62
C LEU A 64 -8.47 30.81 10.65
N VAL A 65 -8.30 29.64 10.03
CA VAL A 65 -7.04 28.88 10.03
C VAL A 65 -6.76 28.37 8.62
N GLN A 66 -5.75 28.95 7.97
CA GLN A 66 -5.30 28.50 6.66
C GLN A 66 -4.24 27.40 6.79
N LEU A 67 -4.53 26.24 6.20
CA LEU A 67 -3.61 25.12 6.08
C LEU A 67 -2.69 25.34 4.85
N SER A 68 -1.39 25.09 5.03
CA SER A 68 -0.42 25.14 3.93
C SER A 68 -0.51 23.89 3.05
N MET A 69 -0.99 24.04 1.80
CA MET A 69 -1.10 22.94 0.84
C MET A 69 0.21 22.18 0.65
N ILE A 70 1.30 22.92 0.43
CA ILE A 70 2.64 22.35 0.22
C ILE A 70 3.05 21.48 1.42
N LYS A 71 2.89 21.99 2.65
CA LYS A 71 3.25 21.24 3.87
C LYS A 71 2.50 19.92 3.97
N TYR A 72 1.18 19.93 3.76
CA TYR A 72 0.35 18.73 3.91
C TYR A 72 0.58 17.72 2.78
N VAL A 73 0.76 18.18 1.54
CA VAL A 73 1.09 17.29 0.40
C VAL A 73 2.46 16.63 0.59
N PHE A 74 3.49 17.37 1.00
CA PHE A 74 4.79 16.77 1.29
C PHE A 74 4.71 15.78 2.45
N LYS A 75 4.01 16.14 3.53
CA LYS A 75 3.81 15.24 4.67
C LYS A 75 3.11 13.94 4.25
N SER A 76 2.07 14.01 3.41
CA SER A 76 1.34 12.82 2.97
C SER A 76 2.19 11.92 2.06
N VAL A 77 2.91 12.49 1.09
CA VAL A 77 3.80 11.72 0.19
C VAL A 77 4.94 11.05 0.97
N ILE A 78 5.61 11.77 1.87
CA ILE A 78 6.67 11.19 2.72
C ILE A 78 6.10 10.07 3.59
N SER A 79 4.96 10.31 4.23
CA SER A 79 4.30 9.31 5.08
C SER A 79 3.93 8.05 4.30
N THR A 80 3.44 8.17 3.07
CA THR A 80 3.10 7.02 2.21
C THR A 80 4.33 6.18 1.89
N ASN A 81 5.40 6.81 1.41
CA ASN A 81 6.63 6.08 1.04
C ASN A 81 7.29 5.43 2.26
N LEU A 82 7.29 6.12 3.40
CA LEU A 82 7.84 5.60 4.64
C LEU A 82 7.02 4.42 5.17
N THR A 83 5.69 4.55 5.16
CA THR A 83 4.78 3.43 5.51
C THR A 83 5.01 2.24 4.58
N PHE A 84 5.13 2.48 3.27
CA PHE A 84 5.42 1.42 2.31
C PHE A 84 6.73 0.70 2.61
N ALA A 85 7.81 1.44 2.87
CA ALA A 85 9.12 0.86 3.21
C ALA A 85 9.05 0.03 4.50
N LEU A 86 8.35 0.53 5.52
CA LEU A 86 8.11 -0.20 6.77
C LEU A 86 7.25 -1.45 6.55
N CYS A 87 6.25 -1.40 5.68
CA CYS A 87 5.47 -2.56 5.28
C CYS A 87 6.39 -3.61 4.66
N VAL A 88 7.13 -3.26 3.60
CA VAL A 88 8.01 -4.21 2.91
C VAL A 88 9.01 -4.84 3.89
N ALA A 89 9.64 -4.05 4.76
CA ALA A 89 10.57 -4.56 5.76
C ALA A 89 9.88 -5.47 6.79
N GLY A 90 8.79 -5.01 7.41
CA GLY A 90 8.07 -5.74 8.45
C GLY A 90 7.51 -7.07 7.95
N TYR A 91 6.83 -7.06 6.79
CA TYR A 91 6.30 -8.26 6.17
C TYR A 91 7.43 -9.23 5.77
N PHE A 92 8.54 -8.73 5.24
CA PHE A 92 9.68 -9.58 4.90
C PHE A 92 10.26 -10.29 6.12
N TYR A 93 10.63 -9.57 7.18
CA TYR A 93 11.28 -10.16 8.35
C TYR A 93 10.35 -11.09 9.13
N ILE A 94 9.11 -10.67 9.37
CA ILE A 94 8.13 -11.48 10.12
C ILE A 94 7.72 -12.69 9.31
N GLY A 95 7.47 -12.52 8.01
CA GLY A 95 7.08 -13.63 7.14
C GLY A 95 8.19 -14.67 7.00
N ARG A 96 9.46 -14.25 6.94
CA ARG A 96 10.62 -15.16 6.98
C ARG A 96 10.74 -15.91 8.31
N ALA A 97 10.52 -15.22 9.44
CA ALA A 97 10.56 -15.84 10.77
C ALA A 97 9.50 -16.95 10.95
N LEU A 98 8.36 -16.84 10.25
CA LEU A 98 7.27 -17.82 10.27
C LEU A 98 7.42 -18.93 9.21
N GLY A 99 8.58 -19.03 8.54
CA GLY A 99 8.90 -20.07 7.57
C GLY A 99 8.53 -19.75 6.12
N GLY A 100 8.17 -18.50 5.81
CA GLY A 100 7.82 -18.08 4.45
C GLY A 100 9.02 -18.06 3.50
N GLY A 101 8.77 -18.37 2.23
CA GLY A 101 9.77 -18.40 1.15
C GLY A 101 9.99 -17.06 0.45
N GLY A 102 9.35 -15.98 0.91
CA GLY A 102 9.36 -14.69 0.24
C GLY A 102 10.74 -14.03 0.24
N THR A 103 11.18 -13.59 -0.94
CA THR A 103 12.38 -12.76 -1.10
C THR A 103 12.00 -11.28 -0.95
N PRO A 104 12.97 -10.37 -0.69
CA PRO A 104 12.69 -8.93 -0.69
C PRO A 104 12.03 -8.46 -1.99
N MET A 105 12.37 -9.11 -3.12
CA MET A 105 11.80 -8.79 -4.41
C MET A 105 10.32 -9.16 -4.50
N ASN A 106 9.95 -10.37 -4.08
CA ASN A 106 8.57 -10.81 -4.11
C ASN A 106 7.68 -9.91 -3.24
N VAL A 107 8.18 -9.57 -2.04
CA VAL A 107 7.47 -8.66 -1.13
C VAL A 107 7.34 -7.27 -1.76
N PHE A 108 8.40 -6.71 -2.32
CA PHE A 108 8.34 -5.42 -3.02
C PHE A 108 7.33 -5.44 -4.17
N VAL A 109 7.35 -6.47 -5.02
CA VAL A 109 6.43 -6.58 -6.16
C VAL A 109 5.00 -6.71 -5.68
N SER A 110 4.70 -7.64 -4.76
CA SER A 110 3.33 -7.85 -4.29
C SER A 110 2.74 -6.63 -3.61
N PHE A 111 3.47 -6.03 -2.67
CA PHE A 111 2.99 -4.84 -1.95
C PHE A 111 3.00 -3.58 -2.82
N GLY A 112 3.96 -3.46 -3.75
CA GLY A 112 4.02 -2.37 -4.72
C GLY A 112 2.83 -2.39 -5.67
N MET A 113 2.49 -3.55 -6.23
CA MET A 113 1.35 -3.70 -7.14
C MET A 113 0.01 -3.37 -6.48
N VAL A 114 -0.22 -3.83 -5.23
CA VAL A 114 -1.49 -3.53 -4.54
C VAL A 114 -1.57 -2.11 -3.99
N SER A 115 -0.45 -1.35 -3.96
CA SER A 115 -0.40 -0.01 -3.35
C SER A 115 -1.46 0.94 -3.91
N VAL A 116 -1.73 0.88 -5.22
CA VAL A 116 -2.73 1.75 -5.89
C VAL A 116 -4.13 1.43 -5.38
N LEU A 117 -4.46 0.14 -5.29
CA LEU A 117 -5.76 -0.32 -4.80
C LEU A 117 -5.94 0.03 -3.33
N THR A 118 -4.94 -0.23 -2.50
CA THR A 118 -5.01 0.09 -1.07
C THR A 118 -5.10 1.59 -0.84
N THR A 119 -4.41 2.41 -1.65
CA THR A 119 -4.48 3.87 -1.57
C THR A 119 -5.85 4.36 -1.98
N ALA A 120 -6.41 3.87 -3.09
CA ALA A 120 -7.74 4.24 -3.54
C ALA A 120 -8.82 3.90 -2.50
N VAL A 121 -8.81 2.67 -1.97
CA VAL A 121 -9.77 2.20 -0.96
C VAL A 121 -9.66 3.00 0.33
N SER A 122 -8.43 3.16 0.86
CA SER A 122 -8.21 3.93 2.09
C SER A 122 -8.70 5.36 1.95
N THR A 123 -8.49 5.94 0.76
CA THR A 123 -8.85 7.34 0.54
C THR A 123 -10.36 7.54 0.42
N VAL A 124 -11.06 6.63 -0.27
CA VAL A 124 -12.54 6.62 -0.30
C VAL A 124 -13.11 6.44 1.11
N GLY A 125 -12.53 5.54 1.91
CA GLY A 125 -12.92 5.32 3.31
C GLY A 125 -12.71 6.55 4.21
N ASN A 126 -11.67 7.34 3.95
CA ASN A 126 -11.38 8.56 4.71
C ASN A 126 -12.26 9.76 4.33
N PHE A 127 -12.81 9.79 3.11
CA PHE A 127 -13.77 10.83 2.69
C PHE A 127 -15.14 10.70 3.35
N ALA A 128 -15.55 9.49 3.71
CA ALA A 128 -16.82 9.20 4.34
C ALA A 128 -16.59 8.33 5.57
N SER A 129 -16.66 8.93 6.76
CA SER A 129 -16.34 8.26 8.03
C SER A 129 -17.06 6.91 8.24
N TRP A 130 -18.28 6.76 7.70
CA TRP A 130 -19.05 5.51 7.75
C TRP A 130 -18.54 4.40 6.81
N LEU A 131 -17.74 4.74 5.78
CA LEU A 131 -17.05 3.80 4.89
C LEU A 131 -15.66 3.37 5.41
N SER A 132 -15.18 3.95 6.51
CA SER A 132 -13.87 3.62 7.08
C SER A 132 -13.72 2.15 7.47
N PHE A 133 -14.75 1.56 8.10
CA PHE A 133 -14.75 0.17 8.50
C PHE A 133 -14.78 -0.79 7.28
N PRO A 134 -15.69 -0.63 6.30
CA PRO A 134 -15.64 -1.38 5.05
C PRO A 134 -14.29 -1.26 4.31
N ALA A 135 -13.74 -0.06 4.20
CA ALA A 135 -12.45 0.17 3.54
C ALA A 135 -11.30 -0.56 4.25
N THR A 136 -11.32 -0.60 5.58
CA THR A 136 -10.34 -1.34 6.39
C THR A 136 -10.40 -2.83 6.10
N ILE A 137 -11.60 -3.42 6.05
CA ILE A 137 -11.78 -4.85 5.74
C ILE A 137 -11.23 -5.18 4.34
N ILE A 138 -11.55 -4.35 3.35
CA ILE A 138 -11.08 -4.54 1.97
C ILE A 138 -9.54 -4.48 1.91
N ASN A 139 -8.92 -3.51 2.58
CA ASN A 139 -7.46 -3.39 2.64
C ASN A 139 -6.80 -4.60 3.31
N VAL A 140 -7.40 -5.14 4.37
CA VAL A 140 -6.90 -6.37 5.02
C VAL A 140 -6.98 -7.56 4.07
N ALA A 141 -8.08 -7.71 3.33
CA ALA A 141 -8.23 -8.79 2.34
C ALA A 141 -7.18 -8.67 1.20
N ILE A 142 -6.96 -7.46 0.68
CA ILE A 142 -5.93 -7.22 -0.35
C ILE A 142 -4.53 -7.53 0.21
N GLY A 143 -4.22 -7.06 1.43
CA GLY A 143 -2.95 -7.32 2.09
C GLY A 143 -2.71 -8.80 2.40
N TYR A 144 -3.76 -9.54 2.74
CA TYR A 144 -3.71 -10.99 2.93
C TYR A 144 -3.26 -11.70 1.65
N VAL A 145 -3.86 -11.38 0.51
CA VAL A 145 -3.49 -12.01 -0.77
C VAL A 145 -2.06 -11.65 -1.15
N ALA A 146 -1.66 -10.38 -1.01
CA ALA A 146 -0.29 -9.94 -1.26
C ALA A 146 0.73 -10.69 -0.38
N CYS A 147 0.44 -10.85 0.92
CA CYS A 147 1.31 -11.58 1.83
C CYS A 147 1.42 -13.07 1.47
N ARG A 148 0.30 -13.70 1.12
CA ARG A 148 0.25 -15.12 0.75
C ARG A 148 1.10 -15.39 -0.49
N GLU A 149 0.93 -14.59 -1.54
CA GLU A 149 1.68 -14.77 -2.80
C GLU A 149 3.15 -14.38 -2.65
N ALA A 150 3.46 -13.32 -1.90
CA ALA A 150 4.85 -12.92 -1.65
C ALA A 150 5.66 -14.01 -0.95
N HIS A 151 5.07 -14.67 0.06
CA HIS A 151 5.76 -15.67 0.89
C HIS A 151 5.47 -17.12 0.52
N LYS A 152 4.53 -17.38 -0.40
CA LYS A 152 4.04 -18.72 -0.76
C LYS A 152 3.64 -19.56 0.46
N PHE A 153 2.97 -18.93 1.42
CA PHE A 153 2.51 -19.62 2.63
C PHE A 153 1.49 -20.71 2.28
N SER A 154 1.71 -21.91 2.80
CA SER A 154 0.79 -23.05 2.65
C SER A 154 -0.35 -23.01 3.65
N GLU A 155 -0.12 -22.46 4.85
CA GLU A 155 -1.10 -22.42 5.93
C GLU A 155 -1.67 -21.00 6.15
N PRO A 156 -3.01 -20.81 6.14
CA PRO A 156 -3.64 -19.50 6.36
C PRO A 156 -3.23 -18.82 7.67
N LYS A 157 -2.97 -19.60 8.73
CA LYS A 157 -2.55 -19.07 10.04
C LYS A 157 -1.24 -18.28 9.95
N GLN A 158 -0.31 -18.67 9.10
CA GLN A 158 0.97 -17.98 8.94
C GLN A 158 0.77 -16.62 8.27
N VAL A 159 -0.12 -16.53 7.29
CA VAL A 159 -0.48 -15.27 6.62
C VAL A 159 -1.12 -14.31 7.62
N ILE A 160 -2.07 -14.79 8.43
CA ILE A 160 -2.75 -13.97 9.44
C ILE A 160 -1.76 -13.46 10.48
N ILE A 161 -0.92 -14.34 11.05
CA ILE A 161 0.07 -13.93 12.07
C ILE A 161 1.05 -12.91 11.46
N THR A 162 1.52 -13.14 10.23
CA THR A 162 2.41 -12.20 9.54
C THR A 162 1.74 -10.83 9.37
N ALA A 163 0.50 -10.81 8.86
CA ALA A 163 -0.24 -9.58 8.63
C ALA A 163 -0.51 -8.80 9.93
N VAL A 164 -0.93 -9.50 11.00
CA VAL A 164 -1.21 -8.86 12.29
C VAL A 164 0.07 -8.32 12.93
N ALA A 165 1.13 -9.14 13.03
CA ALA A 165 2.38 -8.72 13.65
C ALA A 165 3.06 -7.60 12.86
N ALA A 166 3.04 -7.66 11.51
CA ALA A 166 3.54 -6.58 10.68
C ALA A 166 2.72 -5.30 10.88
N SER A 167 1.39 -5.39 10.89
CA SER A 167 0.52 -4.22 11.09
C SER A 167 0.76 -3.54 12.44
N ILE A 168 0.98 -4.31 13.52
CA ILE A 168 1.33 -3.77 14.84
C ILE A 168 2.69 -3.07 14.79
N ALA A 169 3.71 -3.72 14.20
CA ALA A 169 5.05 -3.14 14.09
C ALA A 169 5.06 -1.86 13.25
N ILE A 170 4.32 -1.82 12.15
CA ILE A 170 4.16 -0.64 11.29
C ILE A 170 3.42 0.47 12.04
N SER A 171 2.35 0.14 12.77
CA SER A 171 1.60 1.12 13.56
C SER A 171 2.47 1.75 14.65
N ALA A 172 3.26 0.94 15.35
CA ALA A 172 4.22 1.43 16.34
C ALA A 172 5.28 2.33 15.71
N ALA A 173 5.85 1.93 14.56
CA ALA A 173 6.82 2.73 13.83
C ALA A 173 6.23 4.07 13.35
N ASN A 174 5.02 4.06 12.79
CA ASN A 174 4.31 5.26 12.35
C ASN A 174 3.97 6.20 13.52
N TYR A 175 3.60 5.65 14.68
CA TYR A 175 3.40 6.43 15.90
C TYR A 175 4.69 7.15 16.30
N VAL A 176 5.83 6.45 16.35
CA VAL A 176 7.14 7.05 16.65
C VAL A 176 7.50 8.14 15.64
N LEU A 177 7.28 7.88 14.35
CA LEU A 177 7.57 8.84 13.27
C LEU A 177 6.68 10.10 13.33
N SER A 178 5.46 10.00 13.86
CA SER A 178 4.58 11.15 14.05
C SER A 178 5.11 12.20 15.05
N PHE A 179 6.07 11.82 15.90
CA PHE A 179 6.77 12.76 16.79
C PHE A 179 7.96 13.44 16.12
N LEU A 180 8.42 12.91 14.98
CA LEU A 180 9.58 13.41 14.25
C LEU A 180 9.18 14.32 13.06
N ILE A 181 7.92 14.25 12.58
CA ILE A 181 7.36 14.96 11.42
C ILE A 181 6.06 15.68 11.77
#